data_AF-A0A2I2ABV7-F1
#
_entry.id   AF-A0A2I2ABV7-F1
#
_cell.length_a   1.000
_cell.length_b   1.000
_cell.length_c   1.000
_cell.angle_alpha   90.00
_cell.angle_beta   90.00
_cell.angle_gamma   90.00
#
_symmetry.space_group_name_H-M   'P 1'
#
loop_
_entity.id
_entity.type
_entity.pdbx_description
1 polymer ?
#
loop_
_entity_poly.entity_id
_entity_poly.type
_entity_poly.pdbx_seq_one_letter_code
_entity_poly.pdbx_strand_id
1 'polypeptide(L)' 'MKLEIEIIEVNRYVLTGVGQTYQGIQYPASLSLVVEQPKMVVFGHTLYPTIWLKAAYLMQKITKKYIFVDGNKRTAT' A
#
# COMPACT_ATOMS: atom_id res chain seq x y z
N MET A 1 2.64 10.06 -6.66
CA MET A 1 3.86 10.53 -5.96
C MET A 1 3.64 10.75 -4.45
N LYS A 2 2.69 11.58 -3.98
CA LYS A 2 2.50 11.83 -2.52
C LYS A 2 2.13 10.57 -1.72
N LEU A 3 1.16 9.78 -2.18
CA LEU A 3 0.65 8.60 -1.43
C LEU A 3 1.66 7.45 -1.31
N GLU A 4 2.51 7.23 -2.31
CA GLU A 4 3.54 6.19 -2.23
C GLU A 4 4.55 6.49 -1.12
N ILE A 5 4.99 7.75 -1.03
CA ILE A 5 5.88 8.22 0.04
C ILE A 5 5.21 8.02 1.40
N GLU A 6 3.94 8.41 1.54
CA GLU A 6 3.18 8.23 2.78
C GLU A 6 3.12 6.75 3.21
N ILE A 7 2.87 5.81 2.28
CA ILE A 7 2.83 4.37 2.59
C ILE A 7 4.22 3.84 2.99
N ILE A 8 5.29 4.32 2.36
CA ILE A 8 6.67 3.97 2.73
C ILE A 8 7.01 4.48 4.14
N GLU A 9 6.62 5.71 4.46
CA GLU A 9 6.85 6.28 5.78
C GLU A 9 6.03 5.57 6.86
N VAL A 10 4.80 5.13 6.57
CA VAL A 10 4.03 4.26 7.47
C VAL A 10 4.77 2.95 7.71
N ASN A 11 5.28 2.28 6.67
CA ASN A 11 6.06 1.05 6.84
C ASN A 11 7.31 1.28 7.70
N ARG A 12 8.04 2.37 7.45
CA ARG A 12 9.20 2.75 8.27
C ARG A 12 8.79 2.94 9.73
N TYR A 13 7.73 3.71 9.98
CA TYR A 13 7.23 3.97 11.33
C TYR A 13 6.89 2.68 12.07
N VAL A 14 6.08 1.79 11.47
CA VAL A 14 5.67 0.55 12.15
C VAL A 14 6.82 -0.43 12.38
N LEU A 15 7.83 -0.45 11.50
CA LEU A 15 9.03 -1.27 11.70
C LEU A 15 9.90 -0.72 12.84
N THR A 16 10.13 0.60 12.85
CA THR A 16 10.90 1.24 13.93
C THR A 16 10.26 1.04 15.30
N GLY A 17 8.92 1.03 15.37
CA GLY A 17 8.17 0.76 16.61
C GLY A 17 8.38 -0.65 17.18
N VAL A 18 8.89 -1.60 16.40
CA VAL A 18 9.21 -2.97 16.84
C VAL A 18 10.71 -3.27 16.79
N GLY A 19 11.56 -2.24 16.71
CA GLY A 19 13.02 -2.39 16.68
C GLY A 19 13.56 -2.94 15.36
N GLN A 20 12.75 -2.96 14.30
CA GLN A 20 13.17 -3.36 12.96
C GLN A 20 13.51 -2.11 12.12
N THR A 21 14.43 -2.26 11.16
CA THR A 21 14.77 -1.19 10.21
C THR A 21 14.03 -1.37 8.89
N TYR A 22 13.85 -0.27 8.16
CA TYR A 22 13.28 -0.32 6.82
C TYR A 22 14.16 -1.11 5.87
N GLN A 23 13.60 -2.12 5.19
CA GLN A 23 14.34 -3.02 4.30
C GLN A 23 14.05 -2.80 2.80
N GLY A 24 13.21 -1.82 2.45
CA GLY A 24 12.89 -1.53 1.05
C GLY A 24 11.56 -2.11 0.57
N ILE A 25 11.21 -1.71 -0.66
CA ILE A 25 10.11 -2.25 -1.44
C ILE A 25 10.65 -3.44 -2.24
N GLN A 26 9.93 -4.55 -2.27
CA GLN A 26 10.38 -5.75 -2.98
C GLN A 26 10.41 -5.54 -4.49
N TYR A 27 9.36 -4.93 -5.04
CA TYR A 27 9.26 -4.58 -6.46
C TYR A 27 8.58 -3.21 -6.61
N PRO A 28 9.28 -2.15 -7.04
CA PRO A 28 8.73 -0.78 -7.11
C PRO A 28 7.40 -0.67 -7.87
N ALA A 29 7.29 -1.37 -9.01
CA ALA A 29 6.06 -1.38 -9.82
C ALA A 29 4.82 -1.88 -9.06
N SER A 30 5.00 -2.70 -8.02
CA SER A 30 3.91 -3.21 -7.18
C SER A 30 3.27 -2.11 -6.34
N LEU A 31 4.10 -1.23 -5.75
CA LEU A 31 3.59 -0.13 -4.93
C LEU A 31 2.79 0.84 -5.80
N SER A 32 3.31 1.19 -6.98
CA SER A 32 2.63 2.06 -7.93
C SER A 32 1.31 1.47 -8.40
N LEU A 33 1.26 0.16 -8.72
CA LEU A 33 0.01 -0.51 -9.08
C LEU A 33 -1.03 -0.43 -7.96
N VAL A 34 -0.60 -0.66 -6.71
CA VAL A 34 -1.50 -0.62 -5.54
C VAL A 34 -2.01 0.79 -5.27
N VAL A 35 -1.20 1.82 -5.52
CA VAL A 35 -1.60 3.22 -5.33
C VAL A 35 -2.53 3.73 -6.44
N GLU A 36 -2.33 3.30 -7.69
CA GLU A 36 -3.11 3.80 -8.82
C GLU A 36 -4.43 3.05 -9.05
N GLN A 37 -4.50 1.73 -8.79
CA GLN A 37 -5.71 0.94 -9.01
C GLN A 37 -6.98 1.46 -8.28
N PRO A 38 -6.92 1.97 -7.03
CA PRO A 38 -8.05 2.60 -6.34
C PRO A 38 -8.67 3.81 -7.07
N LYS A 39 -7.90 4.44 -7.97
CA LYS A 39 -8.30 5.65 -8.69
C LYS A 39 -8.85 5.34 -10.09
N MET A 40 -8.72 4.09 -10.55
CA MET A 40 -9.08 3.70 -11.91
C MET A 40 -10.58 3.81 -12.17
N VAL A 41 -10.90 4.24 -13.38
CA VAL A 41 -12.24 4.17 -13.98
C VAL A 41 -12.19 3.14 -15.10
N VAL A 42 -13.11 2.18 -15.09
CA VAL A 42 -13.18 1.09 -16.06
C VAL A 42 -14.60 1.07 -16.61
N PHE A 43 -14.75 1.12 -17.95
CA PHE A 43 -16.04 1.20 -18.63
C PHE A 43 -16.95 2.34 -18.13
N GLY A 44 -16.36 3.50 -17.78
CA GLY A 44 -17.11 4.64 -17.26
C GLY A 44 -17.48 4.55 -15.76
N HIS A 45 -17.10 3.48 -15.07
CA HIS A 45 -17.36 3.29 -13.64
C HIS A 45 -16.08 3.36 -12.81
N THR A 46 -16.10 4.14 -11.72
CA THR A 46 -15.01 4.11 -10.74
C THR A 46 -14.93 2.73 -10.09
N LEU A 47 -13.77 2.09 -10.18
CA LEU A 47 -13.58 0.71 -9.74
C LEU A 47 -13.77 0.53 -8.22
N TYR A 48 -13.36 1.54 -7.44
CA TYR A 48 -13.53 1.59 -5.99
C TYR A 48 -14.24 2.90 -5.63
N PRO A 49 -15.59 2.94 -5.68
CA PRO A 49 -16.34 4.19 -5.63
C PRO A 49 -16.36 4.88 -4.25
N THR A 50 -16.18 4.12 -3.16
CA THR A 50 -16.20 4.66 -1.79
C THR A 50 -14.81 4.69 -1.17
N ILE A 51 -14.61 5.57 -0.19
CA ILE A 51 -13.34 5.61 0.57
C ILE A 51 -13.04 4.27 1.25
N TRP A 52 -14.07 3.59 1.75
CA TRP A 52 -13.95 2.27 2.39
C TRP A 52 -13.46 1.19 1.44
N LEU A 53 -13.96 1.19 0.19
CA LEU A 53 -13.52 0.23 -0.82
C LEU A 53 -12.08 0.49 -1.27
N LYS A 54 -11.69 1.77 -1.37
CA LYS A 54 -10.29 2.15 -1.65
C LYS A 54 -9.36 1.71 -0.51
N ALA A 55 -9.76 1.94 0.74
CA ALA A 55 -9.00 1.52 1.91
C ALA A 55 -8.88 -0.02 1.98
N ALA A 56 -10.00 -0.75 1.89
CA ALA A 56 -10.01 -2.21 1.91
C ALA A 56 -9.13 -2.82 0.81
N TYR A 57 -9.13 -2.22 -0.39
CA TYR A 57 -8.23 -2.61 -1.47
C TYR A 57 -6.75 -2.43 -1.07
N LEU A 58 -6.37 -1.25 -0.57
CA LEU A 58 -4.99 -0.97 -0.15
C LEU A 58 -4.54 -1.96 0.93
N MET A 59 -5.35 -2.15 1.97
CA MET A 59 -5.06 -3.09 3.06
C MET A 59 -4.84 -4.52 2.53
N GLN A 60 -5.76 -5.01 1.68
CA GLN A 60 -5.70 -6.35 1.12
C GLN A 60 -4.45 -6.52 0.24
N LYS A 61 -4.15 -5.57 -0.63
CA LYS A 61 -3.03 -5.69 -1.57
C LYS A 61 -1.70 -5.53 -0.90
N ILE A 62 -1.52 -4.56 0.01
CA ILE A 62 -0.28 -4.43 0.78
C ILE A 62 0.01 -5.73 1.53
N THR A 63 -1.01 -6.33 2.14
CA THR A 63 -0.88 -7.62 2.85
C THR A 63 -0.54 -8.79 1.92
N LYS A 64 -1.25 -8.95 0.79
CA LYS A 64 -1.16 -10.17 -0.05
C LYS A 64 -0.13 -10.11 -1.17
N LYS A 65 0.26 -8.91 -1.62
CA LYS A 65 1.22 -8.72 -2.71
C LYS A 65 2.66 -8.56 -2.24
N TYR A 66 2.90 -8.59 -0.92
CA TYR A 66 4.23 -8.45 -0.33
C TYR A 66 4.98 -7.24 -0.92
N ILE A 67 4.38 -6.06 -0.76
CA ILE A 67 4.91 -4.81 -1.33
C ILE A 67 6.29 -4.49 -0.73
N PHE A 68 6.42 -4.68 0.57
CA PHE A 68 7.66 -4.47 1.32
C PHE A 68 8.39 -5.79 1.55
N VAL A 69 9.71 -5.72 1.74
CA VAL A 69 10.51 -6.88 2.18
C VAL A 69 10.05 -7.36 3.56
N ASP A 70 9.64 -6.45 4.44
CA ASP A 70 9.09 -6.77 5.76
C ASP A 70 7.98 -5.77 6.17
N GLY A 71 7.14 -6.16 7.13
CA GLY A 71 6.15 -5.29 7.76
C GLY A 71 4.82 -5.15 7.03
N ASN A 72 4.60 -5.86 5.91
CA ASN A 72 3.38 -5.72 5.08
C ASN A 72 2.05 -5.74 5.88
N LYS A 73 1.88 -6.70 6.79
CA LYS A 73 0.66 -6.81 7.60
C LYS A 73 0.47 -5.61 8.54
N ARG A 74 1.57 -5.10 9.11
CA ARG A 74 1.55 -3.97 10.04
C ARG A 74 1.31 -2.65 9.29
N THR A 75 1.91 -2.48 8.11
CA THR A 75 1.66 -1.31 7.26
C THR A 75 0.21 -1.27 6.77
N ALA A 76 -0.41 -2.43 6.58
CA ALA A 76 -1.78 -2.53 6.08
C ALA A 76 -2.87 -2.32 7.16
N THR A 77 -2.50 -2.24 8.44
CA THR A 77 -3.45 -2.10 9.56
C THR A 77 -3.32 -0.71 10.16
#